data_AF-W4RLA5-F1
#
_entry.id   AF-W4RLA5-F1
#
_cell.length_a   1.000
_cell.length_b   1.000
_cell.length_c   1.000
_cell.angle_alpha   90.00
_cell.angle_beta   90.00
_cell.angle_gamma   90.00
#
_symmetry.space_group_name_H-M   'P 1'
#
loop_
_entity.id
_entity.type
_entity.pdbx_description
1 polymer ?
#
loop_
_entity_poly.entity_id
_entity_poly.type
_entity_poly.pdbx_seq_one_letter_code
_entity_poly.pdbx_strand_id
1 'polypeptide(L)'
;MYGQLMFVILGFSFVLGGIVISTIGATYVFVDTDLTYICMTPDQLNALNEKLIPVIAHDRAGFGSALFSVGFLVLTLSLWGFHEGSAWVWRTFLIGGIPAFSAGIFTHLYIGYIDFIHLLPAYFALALYIGGLLLTKDYFKKS
;
A
#
# COMPACT_ATOMS: atom_id res chain seq x y z
N MET A 1 -9.44 4.05 -21.49
CA MET A 1 -8.47 2.92 -21.49
C MET A 1 -7.27 3.17 -20.58
N TYR A 2 -6.48 4.25 -20.75
CA TYR A 2 -5.28 4.47 -19.93
C TYR A 2 -5.53 4.50 -18.41
N GLY A 3 -6.58 5.18 -17.94
CA GLY A 3 -6.85 5.22 -16.50
C GLY A 3 -7.29 3.88 -15.89
N GLN A 4 -7.99 3.03 -16.65
CA GLN A 4 -8.29 1.65 -16.22
C GLN A 4 -6.99 0.84 -16.10
N LEU A 5 -6.09 0.96 -17.09
CA LEU A 5 -4.78 0.32 -17.04
C LEU A 5 -3.97 0.75 -15.81
N MET A 6 -4.02 2.04 -15.43
CA MET A 6 -3.36 2.52 -14.21
C MET A 6 -3.88 1.83 -12.94
N PHE A 7 -5.20 1.64 -12.83
CA PHE A 7 -5.77 0.90 -11.70
C PHE A 7 -5.48 -0.60 -11.74
N VAL A 8 -5.40 -1.21 -12.92
CA VAL A 8 -4.95 -2.61 -13.07
C VAL A 8 -3.51 -2.75 -12.58
N ILE A 9 -2.60 -1.88 -13.01
CA ILE A 9 -1.20 -1.89 -12.56
C ILE A 9 -1.12 -1.63 -11.05
N LEU A 10 -1.92 -0.70 -10.52
CA LEU A 10 -2.00 -0.42 -9.09
C LEU A 10 -2.44 -1.65 -8.30
N GLY A 11 -3.53 -2.30 -8.72
CA GLY A 11 -4.05 -3.51 -8.09
C GLY A 11 -3.02 -4.64 -8.08
N PHE A 12 -2.35 -4.89 -9.22
CA PHE A 12 -1.24 -5.84 -9.30
C PHE A 12 -0.09 -5.47 -8.36
N SER A 13 0.29 -4.20 -8.32
CA SER A 13 1.39 -3.71 -7.47
C SER A 13 1.08 -3.94 -5.99
N PHE A 14 -0.17 -3.70 -5.57
CA PHE A 14 -0.61 -3.96 -4.20
C PHE A 14 -0.70 -5.45 -3.87
N VAL A 15 -1.17 -6.29 -4.79
CA VAL A 15 -1.15 -7.75 -4.59
C VAL A 15 0.28 -8.25 -4.39
N LEU A 16 1.20 -7.87 -5.28
CA LEU A 16 2.60 -8.27 -5.19
C LEU A 16 3.28 -7.71 -3.94
N GLY A 17 3.09 -6.42 -3.66
CA GLY A 17 3.63 -5.78 -2.46
C GLY A 17 3.09 -6.40 -1.17
N GLY A 18 1.79 -6.72 -1.14
CA GLY A 18 1.14 -7.39 -0.01
C GLY A 18 1.70 -8.79 0.23
N ILE A 19 1.92 -9.59 -0.83
CA ILE A 19 2.59 -10.88 -0.72
C ILE A 19 4.00 -10.71 -0.15
N VAL A 20 4.80 -9.82 -0.75
CA VAL A 20 6.20 -9.59 -0.33
C VAL A 20 6.28 -9.18 1.14
N ILE A 21 5.51 -8.15 1.56
CA ILE A 21 5.56 -7.65 2.93
C ILE A 21 5.00 -8.67 3.92
N SER A 22 3.97 -9.44 3.55
CA SER A 22 3.47 -10.53 4.40
C SER A 22 4.53 -11.62 4.59
N THR A 23 5.22 -12.01 3.51
CA THR A 23 6.30 -13.01 3.57
C THR A 23 7.47 -12.51 4.40
N ILE A 24 7.89 -11.25 4.24
CA ILE A 24 8.93 -10.63 5.06
C ILE A 24 8.49 -10.66 6.54
N GLY A 25 7.29 -10.20 6.87
CA GLY A 25 6.76 -10.24 8.24
C GLY A 25 6.72 -11.64 8.86
N ALA A 26 6.54 -12.68 8.04
CA ALA A 26 6.54 -14.07 8.48
C ALA A 26 7.93 -14.74 8.54
N THR A 27 8.97 -14.13 7.96
CA THR A 27 10.31 -14.74 7.81
C THR A 27 11.42 -13.86 8.38
N TYR A 28 11.61 -12.68 7.81
CA TYR A 28 12.65 -11.72 8.17
C TYR A 28 11.99 -10.43 8.66
N VAL A 29 11.89 -10.27 9.99
CA VAL A 29 11.10 -9.18 10.60
C VAL A 29 11.60 -7.79 10.21
N PHE A 30 12.91 -7.60 10.01
CA PHE A 30 13.53 -6.31 9.68
C PHE A 30 14.18 -6.32 8.31
N VAL A 31 14.15 -5.19 7.63
CA VAL A 31 15.02 -4.85 6.50
C VAL A 31 16.07 -3.82 6.95
N ASP A 32 17.17 -3.69 6.21
CA ASP A 32 18.33 -2.88 6.62
C ASP A 32 17.99 -1.41 6.94
N THR A 33 17.06 -0.83 6.18
CA THR A 33 16.59 0.54 6.39
C THR A 33 15.88 0.72 7.74
N ASP A 34 15.22 -0.33 8.27
CA ASP A 34 14.55 -0.27 9.57
C ASP A 34 15.56 -0.21 10.71
N LEU A 35 16.57 -1.07 10.68
CA LEU A 35 17.61 -1.11 11.71
C LEU A 35 18.43 0.18 11.71
N THR A 36 18.67 0.74 10.52
CA THR A 36 19.31 2.03 10.34
C THR A 36 18.45 3.16 10.94
N TYR A 37 17.13 3.14 10.73
CA TYR A 37 16.22 4.13 11.29
C TYR A 37 16.07 4.01 12.82
N ILE A 38 15.95 2.79 13.34
CA ILE A 38 15.78 2.51 14.77
C ILE A 38 17.10 2.68 15.55
N CYS A 39 18.25 2.62 14.86
CA CYS A 39 19.59 2.68 15.43
C CYS A 39 19.86 1.55 16.45
N MET A 40 19.23 0.38 16.28
CA MET A 40 19.41 -0.78 17.15
C MET A 40 19.43 -2.08 16.35
N THR A 41 20.24 -3.02 16.80
CA THR A 41 20.25 -4.40 16.29
C THR A 41 19.06 -5.21 16.85
N PRO A 42 18.67 -6.31 16.20
CA PRO A 42 17.66 -7.22 16.73
C PRO A 42 17.98 -7.72 18.14
N ASP A 43 19.25 -8.03 18.44
CA ASP A 43 19.66 -8.49 19.78
C ASP A 43 19.47 -7.42 20.85
N GLN A 44 19.76 -6.16 20.53
CA GLN A 44 19.52 -5.02 21.43
C GLN A 44 18.02 -4.82 21.67
N LEU A 45 17.18 -4.93 20.64
CA LEU A 45 15.72 -4.85 20.76
C LEU A 45 15.16 -6.00 21.61
N ASN A 46 15.68 -7.21 21.42
CA ASN A 46 15.28 -8.38 22.19
C ASN A 46 15.71 -8.28 23.67
N ALA A 47 16.89 -7.72 23.93
CA ALA A 47 17.37 -7.45 25.29
C ALA A 47 16.55 -6.37 26.01
N LEU A 48 15.97 -5.42 25.27
CA LEU A 48 15.04 -4.43 25.83
C LEU A 48 13.70 -5.07 26.19
N ASN A 49 13.12 -5.84 25.28
CA ASN A 49 11.88 -6.58 25.50
C ASN A 49 11.66 -7.64 24.41
N GLU A 50 11.57 -8.91 24.82
CA GLU A 50 11.36 -10.07 23.95
C GLU A 50 10.08 -10.01 23.09
N LYS A 51 9.11 -9.14 23.46
CA LYS A 51 7.84 -8.99 22.74
C LYS A 51 7.89 -8.00 21.58
N LEU A 52 8.92 -7.18 21.46
CA LEU A 52 9.00 -6.15 20.41
C LEU A 52 9.08 -6.75 19.02
N ILE A 53 10.00 -7.70 18.81
CA ILE A 53 10.19 -8.34 17.50
C ILE A 53 8.92 -9.09 17.05
N PRO A 54 8.26 -9.92 17.89
CA PRO A 54 6.99 -10.55 17.53
C PRO A 54 5.88 -9.57 17.16
N VAL A 55 5.74 -8.44 17.86
CA VAL A 55 4.71 -7.44 17.54
C VAL A 55 4.99 -6.77 16.20
N ILE A 56 6.26 -6.45 15.89
CA ILE A 56 6.65 -5.88 14.59
C ILE A 56 6.41 -6.89 13.46
N ALA A 57 6.72 -8.16 13.69
CA ALA A 57 6.44 -9.25 12.75
C ALA A 57 4.94 -9.37 12.45
N HIS A 58 4.12 -9.36 13.50
CA HIS A 58 2.66 -9.40 13.40
C HIS A 58 2.12 -8.19 12.64
N ASP A 59 2.61 -6.98 12.94
CA ASP A 59 2.19 -5.75 12.26
C ASP A 59 2.52 -5.79 10.76
N ARG A 60 3.71 -6.28 10.38
CA ARG A 60 4.08 -6.47 8.96
C ARG A 60 3.21 -7.48 8.24
N ALA A 61 2.97 -8.64 8.86
CA ALA A 61 2.08 -9.65 8.29
C ALA A 61 0.64 -9.12 8.17
N GLY A 62 0.16 -8.38 9.17
CA GLY A 62 -1.15 -7.73 9.16
C GLY A 62 -1.28 -6.67 8.07
N PHE A 63 -0.30 -5.76 7.97
CA PHE A 63 -0.26 -4.74 6.93
C PHE A 63 -0.15 -5.35 5.53
N GLY A 64 0.74 -6.32 5.33
CA GLY A 64 0.92 -7.00 4.05
C GLY A 64 -0.35 -7.71 3.57
N SER A 65 -1.06 -8.41 4.47
CA SER A 65 -2.30 -9.12 4.13
C SER A 65 -3.47 -8.16 3.87
N ALA A 66 -3.55 -7.05 4.59
CA ALA A 66 -4.49 -5.98 4.29
C ALA A 66 -4.21 -5.35 2.92
N LEU A 67 -2.93 -5.07 2.61
CA LEU A 67 -2.50 -4.53 1.32
C LEU A 67 -2.82 -5.50 0.17
N PHE A 68 -2.57 -6.79 0.36
CA PHE A 68 -2.95 -7.84 -0.60
C PHE A 68 -4.46 -7.84 -0.85
N SER A 69 -5.26 -7.81 0.22
CA SER A 69 -6.73 -7.84 0.13
C SER A 69 -7.28 -6.64 -0.61
N VAL A 70 -6.80 -5.44 -0.29
CA VAL A 70 -7.17 -4.20 -1.00
C VAL A 70 -6.67 -4.24 -2.44
N GLY A 71 -5.45 -4.73 -2.69
CA GLY A 71 -4.90 -4.90 -4.03
C GLY A 71 -5.76 -5.82 -4.89
N PHE A 72 -6.21 -6.94 -4.33
CA PHE A 72 -7.08 -7.89 -5.01
C PHE A 72 -8.45 -7.26 -5.32
N LEU A 73 -9.03 -6.51 -4.39
CA LEU A 73 -10.27 -5.75 -4.62
C LEU A 73 -10.09 -4.71 -5.74
N VAL A 74 -9.01 -3.92 -5.70
CA VAL A 74 -8.72 -2.92 -6.73
C VAL A 74 -8.52 -3.57 -8.08
N LEU A 75 -7.76 -4.67 -8.14
CA LEU A 75 -7.48 -5.40 -9.37
C LEU A 75 -8.76 -5.97 -9.98
N THR A 76 -9.58 -6.65 -9.18
CA THR A 76 -10.82 -7.28 -9.64
C THR A 76 -11.85 -6.26 -10.09
N LEU A 77 -12.03 -5.15 -9.36
CA LEU A 77 -12.87 -4.03 -9.82
C LEU A 77 -12.35 -3.42 -11.12
N SER A 78 -11.03 -3.34 -11.31
CA SER A 78 -10.43 -2.73 -12.50
C SER A 78 -10.53 -3.61 -13.74
N LEU A 79 -10.52 -4.93 -13.57
CA LEU A 79 -10.62 -5.90 -14.66
C LEU A 79 -12.07 -6.18 -15.05
N TRP A 80 -12.98 -6.31 -14.07
CA TRP A 80 -14.36 -6.78 -14.31
C TRP A 80 -15.46 -5.79 -13.86
N GLY A 81 -15.16 -4.85 -12.96
CA GLY A 81 -16.14 -3.87 -12.48
C GLY A 81 -16.19 -2.58 -13.31
N PHE A 82 -15.34 -2.46 -14.33
CA PHE A 82 -15.07 -1.20 -15.01
C PHE A 82 -16.07 -0.92 -16.14
N HIS A 83 -17.26 -0.46 -15.79
CA HIS A 83 -18.33 -0.15 -16.74
C HIS A 83 -18.63 1.37 -16.81
N GLU A 84 -18.96 1.87 -18.00
CA GLU A 84 -19.36 3.26 -18.21
C GLU A 84 -20.58 3.59 -17.32
N GLY A 85 -20.60 4.80 -16.75
CA GLY A 85 -21.69 5.24 -15.87
C GLY A 85 -21.73 4.61 -14.48
N SER A 86 -20.84 3.66 -14.17
CA SER A 86 -20.73 3.06 -12.83
C SER A 86 -20.03 3.99 -11.83
N ALA A 87 -20.65 5.14 -11.54
CA ALA A 87 -20.10 6.19 -10.67
C ALA A 87 -19.72 5.68 -9.26
N TRP A 88 -20.35 4.61 -8.79
CA TRP A 88 -20.03 3.98 -7.51
C TRP A 88 -18.61 3.40 -7.48
N VAL A 89 -18.12 2.81 -8.59
CA VAL A 89 -16.76 2.24 -8.69
C VAL A 89 -15.72 3.35 -8.52
N TRP A 90 -15.92 4.47 -9.22
CA TRP A 90 -15.05 5.63 -9.10
C TRP A 90 -15.05 6.21 -7.68
N ARG A 91 -16.23 6.29 -7.04
CA ARG A 91 -16.34 6.74 -5.64
C ARG A 91 -15.66 5.79 -4.66
N THR A 92 -15.77 4.47 -4.89
CA THR A 92 -15.06 3.46 -4.09
C THR A 92 -13.55 3.67 -4.17
N PHE A 93 -12.99 3.87 -5.36
CA PHE A 93 -11.57 4.18 -5.49
C PHE A 93 -11.22 5.49 -4.80
N LEU A 94 -11.96 6.58 -5.06
CA LEU A 94 -11.69 7.90 -4.50
C LEU A 94 -11.69 7.90 -2.96
N ILE A 95 -12.75 7.35 -2.36
CA ILE A 95 -12.94 7.39 -0.91
C ILE A 95 -12.01 6.38 -0.24
N GLY A 96 -11.81 5.21 -0.84
CA GLY A 96 -10.97 4.15 -0.27
C GLY A 96 -9.49 4.50 -0.27
N GLY A 97 -8.97 5.17 -1.31
CA GLY A 97 -7.55 5.48 -1.39
C GLY A 97 -7.10 6.62 -0.47
N ILE A 98 -7.94 7.62 -0.20
CA ILE A 98 -7.60 8.78 0.64
C ILE A 98 -7.06 8.38 2.03
N PRO A 99 -7.78 7.60 2.85
CA PRO A 99 -7.30 7.24 4.19
C PRO A 99 -6.03 6.37 4.12
N ALA A 100 -5.94 5.46 3.16
CA ALA A 100 -4.78 4.58 3.00
C ALA A 100 -3.49 5.36 2.69
N PHE A 101 -3.52 6.21 1.66
CA PHE A 101 -2.35 7.01 1.28
C PHE A 101 -2.02 8.08 2.32
N SER A 102 -3.04 8.71 2.92
CA SER A 102 -2.83 9.71 3.98
C SER A 102 -2.14 9.07 5.19
N ALA A 103 -2.68 7.96 5.71
CA ALA A 103 -2.10 7.28 6.87
C ALA A 103 -0.67 6.79 6.58
N GLY A 104 -0.42 6.22 5.40
CA GLY A 104 0.91 5.75 5.01
C GLY A 104 1.93 6.88 4.93
N ILE A 105 1.65 7.93 4.17
CA ILE A 105 2.61 9.01 3.92
C ILE A 105 2.79 9.91 5.14
N PHE A 106 1.70 10.34 5.79
CA PHE A 106 1.80 11.22 6.94
C PHE A 106 2.50 10.57 8.13
N THR A 107 2.31 9.26 8.35
CA THR A 107 3.06 8.55 9.41
C THR A 107 4.57 8.65 9.19
N HIS A 108 5.04 8.41 7.97
CA HIS A 108 6.48 8.49 7.65
C HIS A 108 7.02 9.91 7.80
N LEU A 109 6.26 10.92 7.39
CA LEU A 109 6.62 12.33 7.62
C LEU A 109 6.67 12.68 9.11
N TYR A 110 5.71 12.19 9.90
CA TYR A 110 5.59 12.47 11.32
C TYR A 110 6.72 11.85 12.14
N ILE A 111 7.09 10.60 11.83
CA ILE A 111 8.18 9.88 12.53
C ILE A 111 9.56 10.20 11.94
N GLY A 112 9.64 10.88 10.80
CA GLY A 112 10.90 11.23 10.13
C GLY A 112 11.56 10.09 9.36
N TYR A 113 10.86 8.98 9.12
CA TYR A 113 11.35 7.87 8.30
C TYR A 113 11.09 8.15 6.81
N ILE A 114 11.84 9.11 6.26
CA ILE A 114 11.59 9.69 4.93
C ILE A 114 12.60 9.25 3.86
N ASP A 115 13.20 8.06 4.03
CA ASP A 115 14.11 7.52 3.02
C ASP A 115 13.40 7.39 1.66
N PHE A 116 14.06 7.86 0.61
CA PHE A 116 13.46 7.97 -0.70
C PHE A 116 13.19 6.59 -1.33
N ILE A 117 14.11 5.64 -1.17
CA ILE A 117 13.97 4.30 -1.75
C ILE A 117 12.86 3.55 -1.01
N HIS A 118 12.78 3.72 0.31
CA HIS A 118 11.73 3.17 1.15
C HIS A 118 10.33 3.70 0.76
N LEU A 119 10.20 5.00 0.49
CA LEU A 119 8.92 5.62 0.11
C LEU A 119 8.59 5.53 -1.39
N LEU A 120 9.55 5.12 -2.23
CA LEU A 120 9.37 5.04 -3.68
C LEU A 120 8.14 4.20 -4.11
N PRO A 121 7.87 3.00 -3.53
CA PRO A 121 6.68 2.24 -3.87
C PRO A 121 5.38 2.98 -3.56
N ALA A 122 5.34 3.73 -2.44
CA ALA A 122 4.17 4.52 -2.04
C ALA A 122 3.93 5.69 -3.00
N TYR A 123 4.99 6.39 -3.42
CA TYR A 123 4.89 7.47 -4.41
C TYR A 123 4.45 6.98 -5.78
N PHE A 124 5.00 5.85 -6.22
CA PHE A 124 4.60 5.21 -7.47
C PHE A 124 3.11 4.82 -7.44
N ALA A 125 2.67 4.16 -6.37
CA ALA A 125 1.26 3.80 -6.19
C ALA A 125 0.34 5.04 -6.13
N LEU A 126 0.76 6.11 -5.46
CA LEU A 126 0.00 7.36 -5.39
C LEU A 126 -0.14 8.02 -6.77
N ALA A 127 0.93 8.04 -7.57
CA ALA A 127 0.90 8.58 -8.92
C ALA A 127 -0.07 7.80 -9.83
N LEU A 128 -0.04 6.46 -9.75
CA LEU A 128 -1.00 5.59 -10.45
C LEU A 128 -2.44 5.85 -10.01
N TYR A 129 -2.66 5.98 -8.69
CA TYR A 129 -3.96 6.22 -8.11
C TYR A 129 -4.57 7.57 -8.56
N ILE A 130 -3.80 8.66 -8.46
CA ILE A 130 -4.25 9.99 -8.88
C ILE A 130 -4.50 10.02 -10.38
N GLY A 131 -3.57 9.51 -11.19
CA GLY A 131 -3.74 9.48 -12.65
C GLY A 131 -4.92 8.61 -13.08
N GLY A 132 -5.11 7.45 -12.45
CA GLY A 132 -6.27 6.58 -12.64
C GLY A 132 -7.58 7.30 -12.35
N LEU A 133 -7.69 7.99 -11.20
CA LEU A 133 -8.89 8.76 -10.85
C LEU A 133 -9.19 9.87 -11.85
N LEU A 134 -8.18 10.65 -12.24
CA LEU A 134 -8.35 11.80 -13.13
C LEU A 134 -8.79 11.35 -14.53
N LEU A 135 -8.15 10.32 -15.09
CA LEU A 135 -8.42 9.84 -16.44
C LEU A 135 -9.74 9.06 -16.58
N THR A 136 -10.35 8.64 -15.47
CA THR A 136 -11.55 7.79 -15.47
C THR A 136 -12.79 8.52 -14.98
N LYS A 137 -12.62 9.73 -14.44
CA LYS A 137 -13.69 10.57 -13.89
C LYS A 137 -14.87 10.74 -14.83
N ASP A 138 -14.63 11.09 -16.10
CA ASP A 138 -15.70 11.36 -17.05
C ASP A 138 -16.34 10.07 -17.59
N TYR A 139 -15.55 9.01 -17.75
CA TYR A 139 -16.03 7.68 -18.15
C TYR A 139 -17.08 7.14 -17.16
N PHE A 140 -16.84 7.29 -15.86
CA PHE A 140 -17.79 6.83 -14.85
C PHE A 140 -18.99 7.76 -14.62
N LYS A 141 -18.97 8.98 -15.18
CA LYS A 141 -20.06 9.95 -15.06
C LYS A 141 -21.07 9.91 -16.20
N LYS A 142 -20.68 9.40 -17.37
CA LYS A 142 -21.58 9.27 -18.53
C LYS A 142 -22.64 8.21 -18.23
N SER A 143 -23.91 8.60 -18.22
CA SER A 143 -25.06 7.70 -18.07
C SER A 143 -25.67 7.35 -19.41
#